data_AF-A0A968P7G3-F1
#
_entry.id   AF-A0A968P7G3-F1
#
_cell.length_a   1.000
_cell.length_b   1.000
_cell.length_c   1.000
_cell.angle_alpha   90.00
_cell.angle_beta   90.00
_cell.angle_gamma   90.00
#
_symmetry.space_group_name_H-M   'P 1'
#
loop_
_entity.id
_entity.type
_entity.pdbx_description
1 polymer ?
#
loop_
_entity_poly.entity_id
_entity_poly.type
_entity_poly.pdbx_seq_one_letter_code
_entity_poly.pdbx_strand_id
1 'polypeptide(L)'
;EQVISLRRVGRPAIAADGRQIAFEVRTVDWGENRFDTEIWLARDGEEPFQLTRTTKGSSTDPSFSPDGRWLGFLADRGDGRQLYLIRTAGGEAQRLTQGEEGVEEFRFAPDGKTIVFMRSEPEGENAKRAKSASASSRSKTPRPARAISGRSTWSSTLSRLRPRWPVQPRRMTTPNAPACPSHVS
;
A
#
# COMPACT_ATOMS: atom_id res chain seq x y z
N GLU A 1 19.65 24.65 -11.01
CA GLU A 1 18.98 23.64 -11.86
C GLU A 1 19.30 22.17 -11.54
N GLN A 2 20.19 21.86 -10.58
CA GLN A 2 20.59 20.46 -10.28
C GLN A 2 19.69 19.69 -9.29
N VAL A 3 18.70 20.35 -8.66
CA VAL A 3 17.90 19.72 -7.58
C VAL A 3 16.80 18.79 -8.12
N ILE A 4 16.41 18.95 -9.39
CA ILE A 4 15.29 18.22 -9.99
C ILE A 4 15.70 16.79 -10.38
N SER A 5 16.99 16.53 -10.60
CA SER A 5 17.54 15.24 -11.03
C SER A 5 17.80 14.25 -9.89
N LEU A 6 17.49 14.60 -8.63
CA LEU A 6 17.82 13.76 -7.48
C LEU A 6 16.97 12.49 -7.48
N ARG A 7 17.63 11.33 -7.35
CA ARG A 7 16.93 10.06 -7.09
C ARG A 7 16.24 10.15 -5.73
N ARG A 8 14.93 10.01 -5.72
CA ARG A 8 14.14 9.97 -4.48
C ARG A 8 13.86 8.52 -4.13
N VAL A 9 14.20 8.13 -2.90
CA VAL A 9 13.89 6.82 -2.33
C VAL A 9 12.73 6.96 -1.34
N GLY A 10 11.78 6.03 -1.35
CA GLY A 10 10.63 6.09 -0.44
C GLY A 10 9.79 4.81 -0.40
N ARG A 11 8.73 4.85 0.43
CA ARG A 11 7.73 3.78 0.60
C ARG A 11 8.35 2.37 0.77
N PRO A 12 9.15 2.16 1.83
CA PRO A 12 9.72 0.85 2.09
C PRO A 12 8.62 -0.14 2.52
N ALA A 13 8.73 -1.37 2.01
CA ALA A 13 8.04 -2.54 2.51
C ALA A 13 9.08 -3.53 3.03
N ILE A 14 8.80 -4.20 4.14
CA ILE A 14 9.70 -5.14 4.79
C ILE A 14 9.01 -6.51 4.78
N ALA A 15 9.72 -7.56 4.36
CA ALA A 15 9.20 -8.92 4.41
C ALA A 15 9.02 -9.39 5.86
N ALA A 16 8.13 -10.36 6.09
CA ALA A 16 7.79 -10.84 7.44
C ALA A 16 9.00 -11.40 8.21
N ASP A 17 9.99 -11.94 7.51
CA ASP A 17 11.26 -12.44 8.07
C ASP A 17 12.28 -11.33 8.37
N GLY A 18 12.02 -10.09 7.95
CA GLY A 18 12.91 -8.94 8.10
C GLY A 18 14.14 -8.97 7.18
N ARG A 19 14.27 -9.96 6.29
CA ARG A 19 15.48 -10.18 5.46
C ARG A 19 15.43 -9.46 4.13
N GLN A 20 14.25 -9.08 3.68
CA GLN A 20 14.04 -8.39 2.41
C GLN A 20 13.35 -7.04 2.62
N ILE A 21 13.83 -6.02 1.89
CA ILE A 21 13.25 -4.68 1.87
C ILE A 21 13.02 -4.28 0.42
N ALA A 22 11.76 -4.05 0.06
CA ALA A 22 11.40 -3.45 -1.22
C ALA A 22 11.19 -1.95 -1.03
N PHE A 23 11.63 -1.12 -1.97
CA PHE A 23 11.46 0.33 -1.88
C PHE A 23 11.32 0.95 -3.26
N GLU A 24 10.63 2.08 -3.30
CA GLU A 24 10.45 2.85 -4.54
C GLU A 24 11.65 3.77 -4.77
N VAL A 25 12.17 3.76 -6.00
CA VAL A 25 13.17 4.71 -6.50
C VAL A 25 12.55 5.47 -7.64
N ARG A 26 12.45 6.79 -7.47
CA ARG A 26 11.94 7.71 -8.49
C ARG A 26 13.09 8.42 -9.19
N THR A 27 13.08 8.34 -10.52
CA THR A 27 13.98 9.02 -11.45
C THR A 27 13.20 9.99 -12.34
N VAL A 28 13.92 10.95 -12.94
CA VAL A 28 13.37 11.85 -13.95
C VAL A 28 13.71 11.31 -15.32
N ASP A 29 12.70 11.13 -16.16
CA ASP A 29 12.87 10.93 -17.59
C ASP A 29 12.67 12.28 -18.29
N TRP A 30 13.78 12.91 -18.65
CA TRP A 30 13.81 14.21 -19.32
C TRP A 30 13.28 14.13 -20.76
N GLY A 31 13.39 12.98 -21.41
CA GLY A 31 12.94 12.78 -22.79
C GLY A 31 11.43 12.76 -22.89
N GLU A 32 10.77 12.15 -21.90
CA GLU A 32 9.30 12.09 -21.84
C GLU A 32 8.68 13.13 -20.87
N ASN A 33 9.50 14.00 -20.27
CA ASN A 33 9.09 14.97 -19.25
C ASN A 33 8.21 14.34 -18.16
N ARG A 34 8.60 13.14 -17.71
CA ARG A 34 7.85 12.37 -16.71
C ARG A 34 8.75 11.91 -15.58
N PHE A 35 8.13 11.50 -14.48
CA PHE A 35 8.82 10.75 -13.44
C PHE A 35 8.59 9.27 -13.66
N ASP A 36 9.67 8.51 -13.51
CA ASP A 36 9.64 7.06 -13.56
C ASP A 36 9.94 6.52 -12.17
N THR A 37 9.02 5.75 -11.61
CA THR A 37 9.19 5.14 -10.29
C THR A 37 9.28 3.64 -10.47
N GLU A 38 10.32 3.04 -9.91
CA GLU A 38 10.56 1.61 -9.98
C GLU A 38 10.85 1.03 -8.62
N ILE A 39 10.57 -0.27 -8.48
CA ILE A 39 10.76 -0.98 -7.23
C ILE A 39 12.14 -1.64 -7.25
N TRP A 40 12.90 -1.36 -6.21
CA TRP A 40 14.19 -1.97 -5.92
C TRP A 40 14.05 -2.90 -4.72
N LEU A 41 14.89 -3.93 -4.69
CA LEU A 41 14.91 -4.93 -3.63
C LEU A 41 16.31 -5.01 -3.04
N ALA A 42 16.41 -4.90 -1.72
CA ALA A 42 17.58 -5.27 -0.94
C ALA A 42 17.27 -6.55 -0.16
N ARG A 43 18.24 -7.46 -0.04
CA ARG A 43 18.11 -8.69 0.73
C ARG A 43 19.42 -9.01 1.44
N ASP A 44 19.35 -9.46 2.69
CA ASP A 44 20.50 -9.99 3.44
C ASP A 44 21.75 -9.08 3.48
N GLY A 45 21.57 -7.76 3.34
CA GLY A 45 22.67 -6.80 3.28
C GLY A 45 23.45 -6.78 1.96
N GLU A 46 23.00 -7.50 0.93
CA GLU A 46 23.52 -7.43 -0.44
C GLU A 46 23.22 -6.06 -1.07
N GLU A 47 23.94 -5.75 -2.16
CA GLU A 47 23.68 -4.55 -2.95
C GLU A 47 22.24 -4.58 -3.52
N PRO A 48 21.43 -3.51 -3.34
CA PRO A 48 20.08 -3.48 -3.86
C PRO A 48 20.06 -3.57 -5.38
N PHE A 49 19.12 -4.33 -5.93
CA PHE A 49 18.93 -4.44 -7.38
C PHE A 49 17.54 -3.96 -7.79
N GLN A 50 17.42 -3.47 -9.02
CA GLN A 50 16.15 -3.08 -9.60
C GLN A 50 15.31 -4.32 -9.91
N LEU A 51 14.17 -4.46 -9.24
CA LEU A 51 13.28 -5.63 -9.38
C LEU A 51 12.27 -5.43 -10.52
N THR A 52 11.74 -4.22 -10.67
CA THR A 52 10.80 -3.89 -11.76
C THR A 52 11.44 -2.95 -12.76
N ARG A 53 11.14 -3.19 -14.04
CA ARG A 53 11.53 -2.31 -15.15
C ARG A 53 10.37 -2.19 -16.13
N THR A 54 9.92 -0.99 -16.38
CA THR A 54 8.86 -0.67 -17.32
C THR A 54 9.31 0.34 -18.36
N THR A 55 8.80 0.18 -19.56
CA THR A 55 8.98 1.13 -20.66
C THR A 55 8.04 2.33 -20.53
N LYS A 56 6.85 2.14 -19.94
CA LYS A 56 5.81 3.17 -19.77
C LYS A 56 5.17 3.10 -18.39
N GLY A 57 4.94 4.25 -17.78
CA GLY A 57 4.29 4.36 -16.47
C GLY A 57 5.25 4.22 -15.30
N SER A 58 4.80 3.62 -14.20
CA SER A 58 5.59 3.47 -12.96
C SER A 58 5.12 2.23 -12.18
N SER A 59 5.97 1.74 -11.29
CA SER A 59 5.73 0.64 -10.35
C SER A 59 5.76 1.19 -8.93
N THR A 60 4.70 0.97 -8.17
CA THR A 60 4.44 1.65 -6.89
C THR A 60 3.71 0.74 -5.90
N ASP A 61 3.66 1.14 -4.63
CA ASP A 61 2.99 0.46 -3.52
C ASP A 61 3.43 -1.02 -3.38
N PRO A 62 4.73 -1.29 -3.18
CA PRO A 62 5.21 -2.66 -2.97
C PRO A 62 4.64 -3.26 -1.69
N SER A 63 4.29 -4.55 -1.74
CA SER A 63 3.86 -5.32 -0.57
C SER A 63 4.28 -6.77 -0.71
N PHE A 64 4.90 -7.34 0.32
CA PHE A 64 5.31 -8.74 0.32
C PHE A 64 4.13 -9.67 0.59
N SER A 65 4.15 -10.84 -0.04
CA SER A 65 3.37 -11.97 0.42
C SER A 65 3.82 -12.40 1.83
N PRO A 66 2.95 -13.01 2.65
CA PRO A 66 3.32 -13.48 3.98
C PRO A 66 4.48 -14.48 4.00
N ASP A 67 4.68 -15.22 2.89
CA ASP A 67 5.78 -16.17 2.72
C ASP A 67 7.07 -15.54 2.16
N GLY A 68 7.07 -14.24 1.84
CA GLY A 68 8.24 -13.50 1.34
C GLY A 68 8.76 -13.93 -0.04
N ARG A 69 8.05 -14.83 -0.75
CA ARG A 69 8.45 -15.31 -2.09
C ARG A 69 7.96 -14.44 -3.22
N TRP A 70 6.94 -13.62 -2.95
CA TRP A 70 6.30 -12.77 -3.92
C TRP A 70 6.22 -11.33 -3.44
N LEU A 71 6.28 -10.42 -4.40
CA LEU A 71 6.00 -9.01 -4.20
C LEU A 71 4.81 -8.62 -5.08
N GLY A 72 3.74 -8.19 -4.44
CA GLY A 72 2.65 -7.49 -5.11
C GLY A 72 3.00 -6.02 -5.28
N PHE A 73 2.54 -5.41 -6.36
CA PHE A 73 2.71 -3.98 -6.61
C PHE A 73 1.66 -3.45 -7.59
N LEU A 74 1.48 -2.14 -7.58
CA LEU A 74 0.60 -1.44 -8.52
C LEU A 74 1.42 -0.79 -9.63
N ALA A 75 0.99 -1.03 -10.87
CA ALA A 75 1.67 -0.50 -12.04
C ALA A 75 0.69 -0.02 -13.11
N ASP A 76 1.01 1.12 -13.72
CA ASP A 76 0.36 1.56 -14.95
C ASP A 76 1.26 1.18 -16.14
N ARG A 77 0.68 0.48 -17.11
CA ARG A 77 1.36 0.02 -18.34
C ARG A 77 0.64 0.50 -19.60
N GLY A 78 -0.23 1.51 -19.48
CA GLY A 78 -0.98 2.11 -20.58
C GLY A 78 -2.48 1.88 -20.53
N ASP A 79 -2.97 1.10 -19.57
CA ASP A 79 -4.38 0.76 -19.40
C ASP A 79 -4.86 0.95 -17.95
N GLY A 80 -4.27 1.95 -17.30
CA GLY A 80 -4.56 2.30 -15.92
C GLY A 80 -3.73 1.50 -14.92
N ARG A 81 -3.83 1.91 -13.66
CA ARG A 81 -3.06 1.31 -12.57
C ARG A 81 -3.63 -0.04 -12.19
N GLN A 82 -2.89 -1.11 -12.37
CA GLN A 82 -3.36 -2.48 -12.12
C GLN A 82 -2.47 -3.20 -11.12
N LEU A 83 -2.98 -4.29 -10.54
CA LEU A 83 -2.24 -5.14 -9.62
C LEU A 83 -1.39 -6.15 -10.39
N TYR A 84 -0.12 -6.18 -10.04
CA TYR A 84 0.89 -7.11 -10.55
C TYR A 84 1.57 -7.86 -9.41
N LEU A 85 2.18 -8.98 -9.78
CA LEU A 85 2.84 -9.89 -8.87
C LEU A 85 4.14 -10.37 -9.51
N ILE A 86 5.24 -10.26 -8.78
CA ILE A 86 6.58 -10.67 -9.24
C ILE A 86 7.27 -11.50 -8.15
N ARG A 87 8.08 -12.48 -8.56
CA ARG A 87 8.89 -13.24 -7.60
C ARG A 87 9.97 -12.34 -7.03
N THR A 88 10.27 -12.47 -5.75
CA THR A 88 11.37 -11.72 -5.10
C THR A 88 12.75 -12.14 -5.62
N ALA A 89 12.85 -13.32 -6.21
CA ALA A 89 14.02 -13.76 -6.97
C ALA A 89 14.18 -13.07 -8.35
N GLY A 90 13.23 -12.22 -8.75
CA GLY A 90 13.15 -11.63 -10.09
C GLY A 90 12.38 -12.48 -11.09
N GLY A 91 12.37 -12.05 -12.34
CA GLY A 91 11.63 -12.65 -13.44
C GLY A 91 10.56 -11.72 -14.01
N GLU A 92 9.64 -12.29 -14.79
CA GLU A 92 8.55 -11.53 -15.40
C GLU A 92 7.41 -11.30 -14.39
N ALA A 93 6.85 -10.08 -14.39
CA ALA A 93 5.72 -9.75 -13.55
C ALA A 93 4.41 -10.26 -14.18
N GLN A 94 3.59 -10.93 -13.37
CA GLN A 94 2.27 -11.39 -13.76
C GLN A 94 1.22 -10.36 -13.37
N ARG A 95 0.36 -9.98 -14.31
CA ARG A 95 -0.81 -9.14 -14.04
C ARG A 95 -1.95 -9.94 -13.44
N LEU A 96 -2.57 -9.43 -12.39
CA LEU A 96 -3.70 -10.09 -11.71
C LEU A 96 -5.05 -9.45 -11.99
N THR A 97 -5.11 -8.14 -12.20
CA THR A 97 -6.38 -7.42 -12.42
C THR A 97 -6.45 -6.83 -13.82
N GLN A 98 -7.67 -6.69 -14.34
CA GLN A 98 -7.94 -6.06 -15.63
C GLN A 98 -9.18 -5.15 -15.50
N GLY A 99 -9.24 -4.10 -16.33
CA GLY A 99 -10.36 -3.18 -16.39
C GLY A 99 -9.93 -1.75 -16.68
N GLU A 100 -10.88 -0.92 -17.10
CA GLU A 100 -10.64 0.50 -17.38
C GLU A 100 -10.32 1.30 -16.11
N GLU A 101 -10.86 0.90 -14.96
CA GLU A 101 -10.57 1.55 -13.69
C GLU A 101 -9.36 0.91 -13.02
N GLY A 102 -8.58 1.78 -12.39
CA GLY A 102 -7.39 1.39 -11.67
C GLY A 102 -7.69 0.81 -10.30
N VAL A 103 -6.79 -0.06 -9.84
CA VAL A 103 -6.69 -0.48 -8.45
C VAL A 103 -6.07 0.65 -7.63
N GLU A 104 -6.75 1.02 -6.54
CA GLU A 104 -6.34 2.11 -5.65
C GLU A 104 -5.38 1.62 -4.56
N GLU A 105 -5.73 0.50 -3.92
CA GLU A 105 -4.94 -0.15 -2.86
C GLU A 105 -5.18 -1.67 -2.91
N PHE A 106 -4.21 -2.45 -2.42
CA PHE A 106 -4.35 -3.88 -2.20
C PHE A 106 -3.64 -4.35 -0.93
N ARG A 107 -4.02 -5.52 -0.42
CA ARG A 107 -3.35 -6.21 0.70
C ARG A 107 -3.38 -7.72 0.49
N PHE A 108 -2.29 -8.38 0.84
CA PHE A 108 -2.27 -9.83 1.00
C PHE A 108 -3.04 -10.23 2.26
N ALA A 109 -3.85 -11.28 2.16
CA ALA A 109 -4.38 -11.94 3.33
C ALA A 109 -3.27 -12.75 4.03
N PRO A 110 -3.39 -13.02 5.34
CA PRO A 110 -2.41 -13.81 6.08
C PRO A 110 -2.19 -15.23 5.56
N ASP A 111 -3.14 -15.77 4.80
CA ASP A 111 -3.04 -17.10 4.17
C ASP A 111 -2.05 -17.16 2.99
N GLY A 112 -1.62 -15.99 2.49
CA GLY A 112 -0.74 -15.85 1.31
C GLY A 112 -1.35 -16.28 -0.02
N LYS A 113 -2.64 -16.63 -0.04
CA LYS A 113 -3.36 -17.11 -1.22
C LYS A 113 -4.37 -16.08 -1.73
N THR A 114 -4.86 -15.24 -0.83
CA THR A 114 -5.89 -14.25 -1.14
C THR A 114 -5.29 -12.85 -1.19
N ILE A 115 -5.71 -12.04 -2.16
CA ILE A 115 -5.42 -10.61 -2.20
C ILE A 115 -6.74 -9.86 -2.23
N VAL A 116 -6.89 -8.91 -1.31
CA VAL A 116 -8.00 -7.96 -1.31
C VAL A 116 -7.53 -6.67 -1.97
N PHE A 117 -8.37 -6.06 -2.79
CA PHE A 117 -8.05 -4.81 -3.46
C PHE A 117 -9.28 -3.91 -3.57
N MET A 118 -9.03 -2.60 -3.64
CA MET A 118 -10.06 -1.58 -3.85
C MET A 118 -9.94 -1.01 -5.26
N ARG A 119 -11.08 -0.87 -5.93
CA ARG A 119 -11.21 -0.12 -7.17
C ARG A 119 -12.50 0.70 -7.11
N SER A 120 -12.52 1.81 -7.83
CA SER A 120 -13.76 2.51 -8.10
C SER A 120 -14.72 1.59 -8.87
N GLU A 121 -16.02 1.84 -8.70
CA GLU A 121 -17.05 1.25 -9.53
C GLU A 121 -17.24 2.12 -10.78
N PRO A 122 -17.41 1.49 -11.96
CA PRO A 122 -17.59 2.24 -13.19
C PRO A 122 -18.89 3.02 -13.05
N GLU A 123 -18.82 4.33 -13.29
CA GLU A 123 -20.00 5.20 -13.18
C GLU A 123 -21.07 4.71 -14.17
N GLY A 124 -22.05 3.94 -13.67
CA GLY A 124 -23.14 3.44 -14.48
C GLY A 124 -23.92 4.59 -15.11
N GLU A 125 -24.51 4.35 -16.28
CA GLU A 125 -25.23 5.35 -17.09
C GLU A 125 -26.24 6.20 -16.26
N ASN A 126 -26.78 5.62 -15.19
CA ASN A 126 -27.72 6.26 -14.26
C ASN A 126 -27.12 7.44 -13.46
N ALA A 127 -25.83 7.44 -13.15
CA ALA A 127 -25.18 8.52 -12.41
C ALA A 127 -24.99 9.78 -13.28
N LYS A 128 -24.74 9.59 -14.58
CA LYS A 128 -24.66 10.69 -15.57
C LYS A 128 -26.02 11.40 -15.71
N ARG A 129 -27.13 10.66 -15.63
CA ARG A 129 -28.50 11.19 -15.71
C ARG A 129 -28.94 11.92 -14.43
N ALA A 130 -28.45 11.51 -13.26
CA ALA A 130 -28.70 12.21 -12.00
C ALA A 130 -27.96 13.56 -11.91
N LYS A 131 -26.72 13.63 -12.43
CA LYS A 131 -25.95 14.89 -12.50
C LYS A 131 -26.55 15.88 -13.51
N SER A 132 -27.03 15.43 -14.68
CA SER A 132 -27.68 16.30 -15.65
C SER A 132 -29.05 16.81 -15.18
N ALA A 133 -29.80 16.00 -14.44
CA ALA A 133 -31.04 16.42 -13.79
C ALA A 133 -30.81 17.43 -12.64
N SER A 134 -29.75 17.25 -11.84
CA SER A 134 -29.37 18.20 -10.79
C SER A 134 -28.82 19.52 -11.34
N ALA A 135 -28.10 19.50 -12.47
CA ALA A 135 -27.67 20.71 -13.15
C ALA A 135 -28.86 21.51 -13.72
N SER A 136 -29.90 20.81 -14.21
CA SER A 136 -31.14 21.43 -14.68
C SER A 136 -31.98 22.04 -13.55
N SER A 137 -31.91 21.52 -12.31
CA SER A 137 -32.72 22.03 -11.19
C SER A 137 -32.12 23.24 -10.47
N ARG A 138 -30.90 23.69 -10.83
CA ARG A 138 -30.21 24.81 -10.16
C ARG A 138 -30.69 26.20 -10.66
N SER A 139 -31.68 26.27 -11.54
CA SER A 139 -32.34 27.51 -11.97
C SER A 139 -33.70 27.73 -11.31
N LYS A 140 -33.79 27.71 -9.97
CA LYS A 140 -34.88 28.36 -9.24
C LYS A 140 -34.32 29.12 -8.05
N THR A 141 -34.44 30.44 -8.13
CA THR A 141 -33.98 31.44 -7.17
C THR A 141 -34.45 31.11 -5.74
N PRO A 142 -33.57 31.15 -4.72
CA PRO A 142 -34.02 30.96 -3.34
C PRO A 142 -34.75 32.22 -2.84
N ARG A 143 -35.96 32.04 -2.30
CA ARG A 143 -36.63 33.06 -1.45
C ARG A 143 -35.93 33.11 -0.08
N PRO A 144 -35.72 34.29 0.53
CA PRO A 144 -35.08 34.34 1.84
C PRO A 144 -36.00 33.74 2.91
N ALA A 145 -35.50 32.73 3.63
CA ALA A 145 -36.16 32.18 4.81
C ALA A 145 -35.75 32.98 6.06
N ARG A 146 -36.76 33.35 6.83
CA ARG A 146 -36.69 34.14 8.07
C ARG A 146 -36.05 33.30 9.18
N ALA A 147 -35.01 33.83 9.82
CA ALA A 147 -34.25 33.15 10.87
C ALA A 147 -35.10 32.95 12.13
N ILE A 148 -35.16 31.71 12.62
CA ILE A 148 -35.61 31.38 13.97
C ILE A 148 -34.43 30.68 14.66
N SER A 149 -33.91 31.31 15.70
CA SER A 149 -32.81 30.81 16.52
C SER A 149 -33.27 29.63 17.38
N GLY A 150 -32.86 28.42 17.03
CA GLY A 150 -33.00 27.22 17.86
C GLY A 150 -31.64 26.79 18.39
N ARG A 151 -31.47 26.86 19.71
CA ARG A 151 -30.25 26.46 20.44
C ARG A 151 -30.17 24.93 20.43
N SER A 152 -29.13 24.35 19.84
CA SER A 152 -28.89 22.89 19.83
C SER A 152 -27.86 22.52 20.90
N THR A 153 -28.29 21.74 21.89
CA THR A 153 -27.41 21.08 22.85
C THR A 153 -27.00 19.72 22.28
N TRP A 154 -25.69 19.49 22.19
CA TRP A 154 -25.13 18.20 21.78
C TRP A 154 -24.90 17.35 23.03
N SER A 155 -25.41 16.12 23.04
CA SER A 155 -25.07 15.11 24.03
C SER A 155 -24.23 14.03 23.35
N SER A 156 -22.97 13.90 23.76
CA SER A 156 -22.04 12.86 23.31
C SER A 156 -22.01 11.76 24.37
N THR A 157 -22.62 10.61 24.10
CA THR A 157 -22.38 9.41 24.89
C THR A 157 -21.47 8.47 24.10
N LEU A 158 -20.20 8.39 24.53
CA LEU A 158 -19.21 7.45 24.02
C LEU A 158 -19.27 6.16 24.84
N SER A 159 -19.87 5.10 24.28
CA SER A 159 -19.74 3.75 24.82
C SER A 159 -18.40 3.15 24.41
N ARG A 160 -17.47 3.06 25.37
CA ARG A 160 -16.21 2.31 25.22
C ARG A 160 -16.50 0.81 25.25
N LEU A 161 -16.08 0.09 24.21
CA LEU A 161 -15.84 -1.36 24.29
C LEU A 161 -14.33 -1.60 24.19
N ARG A 162 -13.75 -2.17 25.25
CA ARG A 162 -12.38 -2.68 25.30
C ARG A 162 -12.41 -4.19 25.03
N PRO A 163 -11.71 -4.72 24.02
CA PRO A 163 -11.40 -6.14 23.99
C PRO A 163 -10.20 -6.43 24.92
N ARG A 164 -10.41 -7.40 25.82
CA ARG A 164 -9.43 -7.95 26.77
C ARG A 164 -8.67 -9.09 26.07
N TRP A 165 -7.37 -8.94 25.85
CA TRP A 165 -6.51 -10.05 25.39
C TRP A 165 -5.87 -10.74 26.60
N PRO A 166 -5.94 -12.07 26.75
CA PRO A 166 -5.19 -12.76 27.80
C PRO A 166 -3.72 -12.92 27.39
N VAL A 167 -2.81 -12.34 28.17
CA VAL A 167 -1.38 -12.63 28.13
C VAL A 167 -1.13 -13.87 28.99
N GLN A 168 -0.61 -14.94 28.39
CA GLN A 168 -0.06 -16.08 29.14
C GLN A 168 1.45 -15.87 29.30
N PRO A 169 2.02 -15.90 30.52
CA PRO A 169 3.46 -15.83 30.70
C PRO A 169 4.13 -17.17 30.37
N ARG A 170 5.05 -17.19 29.41
CA ARG A 170 5.98 -18.32 29.22
C ARG A 170 7.05 -18.26 30.32
N ARG A 171 7.16 -19.33 31.11
CA ARG A 171 8.26 -19.57 32.05
C ARG A 171 9.58 -19.63 31.27
N MET A 172 10.57 -18.83 31.70
CA MET A 172 11.95 -19.01 31.31
C MET A 172 12.53 -20.22 32.05
N THR A 173 12.96 -21.24 31.32
CA THR A 173 13.88 -22.25 31.83
C THR A 173 15.29 -21.83 31.42
N THR A 174 16.10 -21.48 32.41
CA THR A 174 17.53 -21.20 32.30
C THR A 174 18.27 -22.46 31.82
N PRO A 175 19.19 -22.37 30.86
CA PRO A 175 20.14 -23.46 30.60
C PRO A 175 21.27 -23.43 31.64
N ASN A 176 21.60 -24.63 32.08
CA ASN A 176 22.61 -25.01 33.06
C ASN A 176 24.02 -24.62 32.60
N ALA A 177 24.83 -24.00 33.48
CA ALA A 177 26.24 -23.70 33.22
C ALA A 177 27.11 -24.94 33.49
N PRO A 178 28.12 -25.26 32.66
CA PRO A 178 29.06 -26.34 32.97
C PRO A 178 30.08 -25.92 34.03
N ALA A 179 30.36 -26.84 34.95
CA ALA A 179 31.29 -26.71 36.06
C ALA A 179 32.76 -26.61 35.61
N CYS A 180 33.52 -25.72 36.26
CA CYS A 180 34.99 -25.68 36.18
C CYS A 180 35.61 -26.88 36.94
N PRO A 181 36.63 -27.56 36.40
CA PRO A 181 37.47 -28.42 37.22
C PRO A 181 38.61 -27.62 37.87
N SER A 182 38.72 -27.77 39.18
CA SER A 182 39.87 -27.41 40.00
C SER A 182 41.07 -28.30 39.67
N HIS A 183 42.24 -27.71 39.44
CA HIS A 183 43.52 -28.42 39.59
C HIS A 183 44.27 -27.86 40.79
N VAL A 184 44.61 -28.79 41.67
CA VAL A 184 45.48 -28.67 42.84
C VAL A 184 46.83 -29.25 42.44
N SER A 185 47.88 -28.62 42.99
CA SER A 185 49.30 -29.00 43.04
C SER A 185 50.15 -28.81 41.78
#